data_AF-A0A1H2DT02-F1
#
_entry.id   AF-A0A1H2DT02-F1
#
_cell.length_a   1.000
_cell.length_b   1.000
_cell.length_c   1.000
_cell.angle_alpha   90.00
_cell.angle_beta   90.00
_cell.angle_gamma   90.00
#
_symmetry.space_group_name_H-M   'P 1'
#
loop_
_entity.id
_entity.type
_entity.pdbx_description
1 polymer ?
#
loop_
_entity_poly.entity_id
_entity_poly.type
_entity_poly.pdbx_seq_one_letter_code
_entity_poly.pdbx_strand_id
1 'polypeptide(L)'
;MSSSPAFSTPRNFTPGSTREEQFKMEKDALDVIHDIYRYAHTGFNTINEDDFNRFKWYGFYRQKPKDSGYFMLRLRLPAGRVNAEQLDAIAALAEDYGHGFADVTTRQTFQYHWLKIEQIPDIIARLDAVKISTVGACGDIARNVVGCPVAGIVKDEILDATPQLWEVNNHLFNNREFSNLPRKYKISVSGCRIHCAQPDINCLGFFGLERKVNGKLEAGYGVKIGGGLSSSPHLAQTLPVFLRPDQVLPLAHYASVLYRDHGYREKRSRARLKFLIADLGADQTIAKIEELGNLKFDRHSEFHFPVDPETDHLGIVEQKQPGLYFVGISFAGGRVRAHDLRNLAALSRKYAAPGQDRIGCTNKQNLILLNIPEKNLEALKKELDELQLVWNPTNFRQGCVSCTGIEFCNLAIAETKNRMIELVSELEKECSFYKDKIRIHFSGCTSSCGQHQIADIGFRGAMTKVNGVQIEAFDMFIGGKLGDQARFNELIKGKIPASDVNITIGRLLRFFEANKTEGELFADFAKRLPKDDIKKALEPEAPPVVAA
;
A
#
# COMPACT_ATOMS: atom_id res chain seq x y z
N MET A 1 4.30 29.24 5.53
CA MET A 1 5.04 28.29 4.67
C MET A 1 6.47 28.79 4.63
N SER A 2 7.39 28.20 5.41
CA SER A 2 8.81 28.51 5.29
C SER A 2 9.28 27.95 3.95
N SER A 3 9.98 28.74 3.14
CA SER A 3 10.60 28.27 1.92
C SER A 3 11.59 27.15 2.25
N SER A 4 11.20 25.89 2.05
CA SER A 4 12.14 24.77 2.12
C SER A 4 13.33 25.08 1.20
N PRO A 5 14.58 24.79 1.62
CA PRO A 5 15.72 24.98 0.76
C PRO A 5 15.48 24.25 -0.57
N ALA A 6 15.65 24.96 -1.69
CA ALA A 6 15.54 24.36 -3.01
C ALA A 6 16.77 23.48 -3.24
N PHE A 7 16.71 22.23 -2.79
CA PHE A 7 17.69 21.22 -3.15
C PHE A 7 17.55 20.96 -4.66
N SER A 8 18.62 21.19 -5.41
CA SER A 8 18.68 20.89 -6.83
C SER A 8 19.98 20.17 -7.13
N THR A 9 19.88 19.01 -7.76
CA THR A 9 21.05 18.23 -8.19
C THR A 9 20.87 17.85 -9.66
N PRO A 10 21.76 18.28 -10.58
CA PRO A 10 21.68 17.93 -11.99
C PRO A 10 21.61 16.42 -12.22
N ARG A 11 20.85 15.97 -13.22
CA ARG A 11 20.78 14.54 -13.59
C ARG A 11 22.15 14.05 -14.07
N ASN A 12 22.68 12.98 -13.48
CA ASN A 12 23.97 12.41 -13.86
C ASN A 12 23.87 10.89 -13.97
N PHE A 13 23.18 10.41 -15.01
CA PHE A 13 23.08 8.98 -15.32
C PHE A 13 23.18 8.73 -16.82
N THR A 14 23.64 7.53 -17.16
CA THR A 14 23.52 6.98 -18.50
C THR A 14 22.18 6.25 -18.63
N PRO A 15 21.32 6.61 -19.59
CA PRO A 15 20.07 5.88 -19.82
C PRO A 15 20.37 4.45 -20.29
N GLY A 16 19.53 3.50 -19.87
CA GLY A 16 19.70 2.11 -20.29
C GLY A 16 19.22 1.86 -21.73
N SER A 17 19.47 0.66 -22.23
CA SER A 17 19.15 0.26 -23.62
C SER A 17 17.67 -0.12 -23.87
N THR A 18 16.86 -0.29 -22.82
CA THR A 18 15.46 -0.73 -22.96
C THR A 18 14.57 0.32 -23.63
N ARG A 19 13.49 -0.09 -24.32
CA ARG A 19 12.51 0.85 -24.91
C ARG A 19 11.98 1.84 -23.88
N GLU A 20 11.78 1.41 -22.64
CA GLU A 20 11.32 2.31 -21.58
C GLU A 20 12.34 3.37 -21.16
N GLU A 21 13.63 3.09 -21.22
CA GLU A 21 14.66 4.11 -20.98
C GLU A 21 14.76 5.06 -22.17
N GLN A 22 14.69 4.54 -23.40
CA GLN A 22 14.76 5.36 -24.62
C GLN A 22 13.60 6.36 -24.73
N PHE A 23 12.35 5.92 -24.52
CA PHE A 23 11.20 6.83 -24.62
C PHE A 23 11.25 7.96 -23.57
N LYS A 24 11.81 7.69 -22.39
CA LYS A 24 11.97 8.72 -21.34
C LYS A 24 13.00 9.79 -21.71
N MET A 25 13.93 9.47 -22.62
CA MET A 25 14.91 10.42 -23.15
C MET A 25 14.35 11.22 -24.32
N GLU A 26 13.51 10.60 -25.15
CA GLU A 26 12.84 11.29 -26.27
C GLU A 26 11.92 12.43 -25.80
N LYS A 27 11.22 12.23 -24.68
CA LYS A 27 10.27 13.18 -24.11
C LYS A 27 10.14 12.93 -22.61
N ASP A 28 10.27 13.98 -21.80
CA ASP A 28 10.01 13.84 -20.37
C ASP A 28 8.56 13.41 -20.18
N ALA A 29 8.34 12.35 -19.41
CA ALA A 29 7.02 11.75 -19.31
C ALA A 29 6.00 12.67 -18.61
N LEU A 30 6.43 13.74 -17.94
CA LEU A 30 5.54 14.79 -17.46
C LEU A 30 4.92 15.64 -18.59
N ASP A 31 5.55 15.71 -19.77
CA ASP A 31 5.05 16.48 -20.92
C ASP A 31 3.91 15.78 -21.67
N VAL A 32 3.65 14.51 -21.35
CA VAL A 32 2.57 13.73 -21.97
C VAL A 32 1.17 14.28 -21.68
N ILE A 33 1.03 15.21 -20.74
CA ILE A 33 -0.26 15.87 -20.49
C ILE A 33 -0.80 16.55 -21.76
N HIS A 34 0.05 17.19 -22.55
CA HIS A 34 -0.37 17.81 -23.80
C HIS A 34 -0.87 16.76 -24.80
N ASP A 35 -0.24 15.59 -24.84
CA ASP A 35 -0.69 14.48 -25.66
C ASP A 35 -2.00 13.89 -25.16
N ILE A 36 -2.20 13.76 -23.84
CA ILE A 36 -3.49 13.32 -23.27
C ILE A 36 -4.63 14.20 -23.76
N TYR A 37 -4.46 15.53 -23.69
CA TYR A 37 -5.47 16.47 -24.18
C TYR A 37 -5.69 16.37 -25.69
N ARG A 38 -4.63 16.19 -26.48
CA ARG A 38 -4.76 15.93 -27.92
C ARG A 38 -5.53 14.62 -28.19
N TYR A 39 -5.16 13.54 -27.52
CA TYR A 39 -5.77 12.23 -27.65
C TYR A 39 -7.22 12.17 -27.16
N ALA A 40 -7.61 13.04 -26.24
CA ALA A 40 -9.01 13.21 -25.85
C ALA A 40 -9.90 13.71 -27.01
N HIS A 41 -9.32 14.35 -28.02
CA HIS A 41 -10.03 14.77 -29.23
C HIS A 41 -9.89 13.77 -30.37
N THR A 42 -8.71 13.14 -30.50
CA THR A 42 -8.42 12.22 -31.64
C THR A 42 -8.82 10.77 -31.36
N GLY A 43 -9.10 10.41 -30.12
CA GLY A 43 -9.62 9.10 -29.71
C GLY A 43 -8.54 8.03 -29.47
N PHE A 44 -8.94 6.96 -28.79
CA PHE A 44 -8.06 5.91 -28.25
C PHE A 44 -7.14 5.26 -29.31
N ASN A 45 -7.65 4.98 -30.50
CA ASN A 45 -6.92 4.26 -31.55
C ASN A 45 -5.76 5.07 -32.15
N THR A 46 -5.68 6.36 -31.84
CA THR A 46 -4.60 7.25 -32.32
C THR A 46 -3.42 7.34 -31.35
N ILE A 47 -3.54 6.75 -30.15
CA ILE A 47 -2.52 6.83 -29.11
C ILE A 47 -1.29 6.01 -29.50
N ASN A 48 -0.12 6.64 -29.42
CA ASN A 48 1.15 5.96 -29.68
C ASN A 48 1.46 4.96 -28.54
N GLU A 49 2.07 3.82 -28.87
CA GLU A 49 2.40 2.76 -27.90
C GLU A 49 3.31 3.23 -26.75
N ASP A 50 4.25 4.14 -27.00
CA ASP A 50 5.07 4.71 -25.93
C ASP A 50 4.30 5.70 -25.07
N ASP A 51 3.32 6.41 -25.63
CA ASP A 51 2.49 7.34 -24.87
C ASP A 51 1.53 6.61 -23.93
N PHE A 52 1.03 5.42 -24.29
CA PHE A 52 0.38 4.54 -23.31
C PHE A 52 1.29 4.23 -22.09
N ASN A 53 2.61 4.22 -22.27
CA ASN A 53 3.56 4.06 -21.17
C ASN A 53 3.84 5.37 -20.43
N ARG A 54 3.91 6.51 -21.14
CA ARG A 54 4.09 7.83 -20.54
C ARG A 54 2.87 8.29 -19.74
N PHE A 55 1.65 7.92 -20.13
CA PHE A 55 0.40 8.18 -19.40
C PHE A 55 0.45 7.74 -17.92
N LYS A 56 1.30 6.77 -17.60
CA LYS A 56 1.55 6.32 -16.24
C LYS A 56 2.10 7.45 -15.34
N TRP A 57 2.75 8.48 -15.88
CA TRP A 57 3.17 9.63 -15.07
C TRP A 57 1.99 10.47 -14.56
N TYR A 58 0.81 10.34 -15.17
CA TYR A 58 -0.45 10.95 -14.74
C TYR A 58 -1.44 9.93 -14.16
N GLY A 59 -0.95 8.79 -13.68
CA GLY A 59 -1.79 7.81 -12.99
C GLY A 59 -2.58 6.86 -13.90
N PHE A 60 -2.54 7.05 -15.23
CA PHE A 60 -3.33 6.25 -16.17
C PHE A 60 -2.60 4.99 -16.64
N TYR A 61 -3.31 3.88 -16.66
CA TYR A 61 -2.89 2.59 -17.23
C TYR A 61 -3.95 2.08 -18.19
N ARG A 62 -3.55 1.46 -19.31
CA ARG A 62 -4.48 0.62 -20.08
C ARG A 62 -5.05 -0.47 -19.18
N GLN A 63 -6.36 -0.58 -19.16
CA GLN A 63 -7.09 -1.65 -18.48
C GLN A 63 -6.93 -2.98 -19.24
N LYS A 64 -7.29 -4.10 -18.62
CA LYS A 64 -7.43 -5.39 -19.32
C LYS A 64 -8.82 -5.49 -19.99
N PRO A 65 -8.92 -6.04 -21.21
CA PRO A 65 -7.82 -6.27 -22.14
C PRO A 65 -7.29 -4.93 -22.68
N LYS A 66 -6.02 -4.89 -23.13
CA LYS A 66 -5.31 -3.64 -23.46
C LYS A 66 -5.96 -2.83 -24.59
N ASP A 67 -6.72 -3.49 -25.45
CA ASP A 67 -7.45 -2.98 -26.60
C ASP A 67 -8.90 -2.60 -26.27
N SER A 68 -9.33 -2.71 -25.01
CA SER A 68 -10.70 -2.41 -24.58
C SER A 68 -11.13 -0.95 -24.73
N GLY A 69 -10.20 -0.03 -25.04
CA GLY A 69 -10.47 1.40 -25.07
C GLY A 69 -10.53 2.07 -23.69
N TYR A 70 -10.30 1.32 -22.60
CA TYR A 70 -10.44 1.80 -21.23
C TYR A 70 -9.11 1.97 -20.49
N PHE A 71 -9.14 2.90 -19.53
CA PHE A 71 -8.05 3.19 -18.62
C PHE A 71 -8.46 2.95 -17.17
N MET A 72 -7.48 2.46 -16.41
CA MET A 72 -7.45 2.61 -14.97
C MET A 72 -6.81 3.96 -14.64
N LEU A 73 -7.40 4.70 -13.69
CA LEU A 73 -6.78 5.87 -13.06
C LEU A 73 -6.44 5.56 -11.61
N ARG A 74 -5.27 6.03 -11.17
CA ARG A 74 -4.91 6.09 -9.76
C ARG A 74 -4.64 7.52 -9.32
N LEU A 75 -5.20 7.90 -8.17
CA LEU A 75 -4.98 9.21 -7.57
C LEU A 75 -3.64 9.26 -6.80
N ARG A 76 -3.17 10.46 -6.47
CA ARG A 76 -2.11 10.74 -5.51
C ARG A 76 -2.70 11.52 -4.33
N LEU A 77 -2.69 10.88 -3.16
CA LEU A 77 -3.22 11.41 -1.90
C LEU A 77 -2.16 11.22 -0.82
N PRO A 78 -1.22 12.17 -0.65
CA PRO A 78 -0.15 12.04 0.34
C PRO A 78 -0.73 11.78 1.74
N ALA A 79 -0.15 10.83 2.47
CA ALA A 79 -0.66 10.33 3.75
C ALA A 79 -2.10 9.75 3.74
N GLY A 80 -2.74 9.62 2.58
CA GLY A 80 -4.13 9.17 2.48
C GLY A 80 -5.16 10.11 3.07
N ARG A 81 -4.82 11.39 3.28
CA ARG A 81 -5.71 12.34 3.95
C ARG A 81 -6.63 12.99 2.94
N VAL A 82 -7.93 12.94 3.21
CA VAL A 82 -8.95 13.69 2.47
C VAL A 82 -9.94 14.32 3.45
N ASN A 83 -10.57 15.42 3.04
CA ASN A 83 -11.75 15.96 3.72
C ASN A 83 -13.03 15.43 3.05
N ALA A 84 -14.20 15.83 3.55
CA ALA A 84 -15.47 15.36 3.00
C ALA A 84 -15.73 15.85 1.56
N GLU A 85 -15.37 17.09 1.23
CA GLU A 85 -15.51 17.65 -0.12
C GLU A 85 -14.69 16.84 -1.15
N GLN A 86 -13.45 16.50 -0.80
CA GLN A 86 -12.59 15.64 -1.60
C GLN A 86 -13.17 14.23 -1.74
N LEU A 87 -13.76 13.68 -0.68
CA LEU A 87 -14.40 12.35 -0.73
C LEU A 87 -15.68 12.36 -1.59
N ASP A 88 -16.46 13.45 -1.56
CA ASP A 88 -17.62 13.66 -2.43
C ASP A 88 -17.21 13.73 -3.91
N ALA A 89 -16.10 14.42 -4.24
CA ALA A 89 -15.54 14.43 -5.59
C ALA A 89 -15.06 13.03 -6.02
N ILE A 90 -14.39 12.30 -5.13
CA ILE A 90 -13.97 10.92 -5.38
C ILE A 90 -15.18 10.02 -5.66
N ALA A 91 -16.28 10.20 -4.92
CA ALA A 91 -17.52 9.47 -5.12
C ALA A 91 -18.19 9.83 -6.46
N ALA A 92 -18.27 11.11 -6.81
CA ALA A 92 -18.82 11.57 -8.08
C ALA A 92 -18.10 10.96 -9.28
N LEU A 93 -16.76 10.89 -9.25
CA LEU A 93 -15.99 10.22 -10.30
C LEU A 93 -16.29 8.72 -10.41
N ALA A 94 -16.54 8.05 -9.28
CA ALA A 94 -16.93 6.64 -9.29
C ALA A 94 -18.29 6.44 -9.97
N GLU A 95 -19.26 7.33 -9.75
CA GLU A 95 -20.59 7.26 -10.39
C GLU A 95 -20.52 7.60 -11.87
N ASP A 96 -19.90 8.72 -12.21
CA ASP A 96 -19.93 9.27 -13.56
C ASP A 96 -19.06 8.45 -14.53
N TYR A 97 -17.95 7.90 -14.04
CA TYR A 97 -16.94 7.24 -14.89
C TYR A 97 -16.52 5.84 -14.42
N GLY A 98 -16.57 5.58 -13.12
CA GLY A 98 -16.05 4.35 -12.50
C GLY A 98 -17.03 3.18 -12.41
N HIS A 99 -18.22 3.28 -13.02
CA HIS A 99 -19.30 2.29 -12.92
C HIS A 99 -19.74 2.01 -11.46
N GLY A 100 -19.78 3.05 -10.63
CA GLY A 100 -20.39 3.02 -9.29
C GLY A 100 -19.49 2.53 -8.16
N PHE A 101 -18.19 2.30 -8.37
CA PHE A 101 -17.26 1.97 -7.29
C PHE A 101 -15.86 2.56 -7.51
N ALA A 102 -15.11 2.64 -6.41
CA ALA A 102 -13.67 2.91 -6.40
C ALA A 102 -12.95 1.93 -5.47
N ASP A 103 -11.68 1.66 -5.75
CA ASP A 103 -10.87 0.77 -4.94
C ASP A 103 -9.87 1.57 -4.08
N VAL A 104 -9.98 1.47 -2.76
CA VAL A 104 -8.91 1.90 -1.84
C VAL A 104 -7.72 0.96 -2.02
N THR A 105 -6.54 1.56 -2.12
CA THR A 105 -5.30 0.83 -2.45
C THR A 105 -4.38 0.69 -1.24
N THR A 106 -3.47 -0.28 -1.31
CA THR A 106 -2.41 -0.50 -0.31
C THR A 106 -1.36 0.62 -0.20
N ARG A 107 -1.61 1.77 -0.86
CA ARG A 107 -0.80 2.98 -0.78
C ARG A 107 -1.65 4.22 -0.46
N GLN A 108 -2.76 4.03 0.24
CA GLN A 108 -3.59 5.10 0.78
C GLN A 108 -4.11 6.04 -0.31
N THR A 109 -4.64 5.48 -1.39
CA THR A 109 -5.23 6.25 -2.48
C THR A 109 -6.33 5.45 -3.15
N PHE A 110 -7.11 6.08 -4.03
CA PHE A 110 -8.18 5.46 -4.80
C PHE A 110 -7.76 5.10 -6.21
N GLN A 111 -8.47 4.11 -6.77
CA GLN A 111 -8.33 3.67 -8.14
C GLN A 111 -9.71 3.51 -8.79
N TYR A 112 -9.80 3.92 -10.06
CA TYR A 112 -10.98 3.80 -10.91
C TYR A 112 -10.68 2.97 -12.14
N HIS A 113 -11.73 2.44 -12.75
CA HIS A 113 -11.70 1.63 -13.96
C HIS A 113 -12.71 2.18 -14.98
N TRP A 114 -12.69 1.68 -16.21
CA TRP A 114 -13.65 2.03 -17.28
C TRP A 114 -13.55 3.45 -17.85
N LEU A 115 -12.47 4.17 -17.55
CA LEU A 115 -12.31 5.54 -18.04
C LEU A 115 -11.96 5.55 -19.52
N LYS A 116 -12.53 6.47 -20.29
CA LYS A 116 -12.19 6.68 -21.70
C LYS A 116 -11.30 7.90 -21.87
N ILE A 117 -10.50 7.95 -22.94
CA ILE A 117 -9.53 9.04 -23.16
C ILE A 117 -10.23 10.41 -23.28
N GLU A 118 -11.42 10.45 -23.85
CA GLU A 118 -12.23 11.66 -24.03
C GLU A 118 -12.69 12.27 -22.69
N GLN A 119 -12.78 11.44 -21.64
CA GLN A 119 -13.25 11.84 -20.31
C GLN A 119 -12.10 12.36 -19.43
N ILE A 120 -10.84 12.03 -19.76
CA ILE A 120 -9.69 12.33 -18.90
C ILE A 120 -9.53 13.83 -18.60
N PRO A 121 -9.69 14.77 -19.56
CA PRO A 121 -9.60 16.21 -19.26
C PRO A 121 -10.58 16.67 -18.17
N ASP A 122 -11.85 16.24 -18.23
CA ASP A 122 -12.86 16.60 -17.23
C ASP A 122 -12.54 15.99 -15.86
N ILE A 123 -12.11 14.72 -15.84
CA ILE A 123 -11.68 14.04 -14.60
C ILE A 123 -10.55 14.81 -13.92
N ILE A 124 -9.53 15.24 -14.69
CA ILE A 124 -8.41 16.03 -14.16
C ILE A 124 -8.92 17.37 -13.61
N ALA A 125 -9.76 18.09 -14.36
CA ALA A 125 -10.30 19.37 -13.93
C ALA A 125 -11.09 19.28 -12.61
N ARG A 126 -11.92 18.24 -12.44
CA ARG A 126 -12.68 18.03 -11.19
C ARG A 126 -11.78 17.69 -10.01
N LEU A 127 -10.73 16.89 -10.22
CA LEU A 127 -9.75 16.56 -9.17
C LEU A 127 -8.94 17.81 -8.76
N ASP A 128 -8.50 18.61 -9.73
CA ASP A 128 -7.76 19.84 -9.49
C ASP A 128 -8.59 20.86 -8.70
N ALA A 129 -9.90 20.96 -8.97
CA ALA A 129 -10.82 21.83 -8.23
C ALA A 129 -10.84 21.56 -6.72
N VAL A 130 -10.62 20.30 -6.31
CA VAL A 130 -10.54 19.89 -4.89
C VAL A 130 -9.10 19.58 -4.44
N LYS A 131 -8.10 20.02 -5.23
CA LYS A 131 -6.65 19.88 -4.94
C LYS A 131 -6.17 18.43 -4.80
N ILE A 132 -6.79 17.51 -5.52
CA ILE A 132 -6.31 16.13 -5.68
C ILE A 132 -5.52 16.03 -6.98
N SER A 133 -4.34 15.41 -6.94
CA SER A 133 -3.51 15.20 -8.13
C SER A 133 -3.47 13.73 -8.56
N THR A 134 -3.10 13.48 -9.81
CA THR A 134 -2.77 12.15 -10.36
C THR A 134 -1.29 12.02 -10.74
N VAL A 135 -0.54 13.14 -10.72
CA VAL A 135 0.86 13.21 -11.14
C VAL A 135 1.74 12.35 -10.23
N GLY A 136 2.53 11.47 -10.82
CA GLY A 136 3.41 10.55 -10.11
C GLY A 136 2.66 9.45 -9.33
N ALA A 137 1.34 9.28 -9.48
CA ALA A 137 0.64 8.14 -8.89
C ALA A 137 1.19 6.80 -9.44
N CYS A 138 1.65 6.84 -10.69
CA CYS A 138 2.16 5.72 -11.46
C CYS A 138 3.54 6.05 -12.09
N GLY A 139 4.03 5.29 -13.06
CA GLY A 139 5.31 5.60 -13.75
C GLY A 139 6.60 5.22 -13.01
N ASP A 140 7.73 5.61 -13.61
CA ASP A 140 9.11 5.47 -13.09
C ASP A 140 9.57 6.78 -12.42
N ILE A 141 8.82 7.14 -11.38
CA ILE A 141 8.88 8.35 -10.55
C ILE A 141 8.50 7.98 -9.10
N ALA A 142 8.67 8.93 -8.17
CA ALA A 142 8.19 8.85 -6.79
C ALA A 142 6.66 8.70 -6.74
N ARG A 143 6.20 7.59 -6.15
CA ARG A 143 4.78 7.27 -5.94
C ARG A 143 4.19 8.06 -4.77
N ASN A 144 2.91 7.82 -4.49
CA ASN A 144 2.25 8.34 -3.29
C ASN A 144 3.10 8.09 -2.03
N VAL A 145 3.38 9.15 -1.26
CA VAL A 145 4.09 9.07 0.01
C VAL A 145 3.10 8.61 1.07
N VAL A 146 3.34 7.43 1.61
CA VAL A 146 2.46 6.80 2.62
C VAL A 146 2.85 7.29 4.01
N GLY A 147 1.88 7.51 4.88
CA GLY A 147 2.10 7.88 6.28
C GLY A 147 1.05 7.26 7.21
N CYS A 148 1.13 7.54 8.50
CA CYS A 148 0.09 7.10 9.43
C CYS A 148 -1.25 7.83 9.12
N PRO A 149 -2.36 7.10 8.93
CA PRO A 149 -3.66 7.73 8.64
C PRO A 149 -4.14 8.63 9.80
N VAL A 150 -3.73 8.31 11.03
CA VAL A 150 -4.03 9.02 12.27
C VAL A 150 -2.81 9.79 12.83
N ALA A 151 -1.83 10.14 11.98
CA ALA A 151 -0.71 10.98 12.43
C ALA A 151 -1.20 12.35 12.92
N GLY A 152 -0.59 12.80 14.02
CA GLY A 152 -0.95 14.01 14.75
C GLY A 152 -2.15 13.81 15.69
N ILE A 153 -2.68 12.59 15.84
CA ILE A 153 -3.94 12.32 16.53
C ILE A 153 -3.83 11.17 17.54
N VAL A 154 -3.12 10.09 17.21
CA VAL A 154 -2.99 8.93 18.11
C VAL A 154 -2.15 9.29 19.36
N LYS A 155 -2.57 8.83 20.54
CA LYS A 155 -1.99 9.20 21.85
C LYS A 155 -0.53 8.79 22.00
N ASP A 156 -0.14 7.67 21.41
CA ASP A 156 1.15 7.03 21.62
C ASP A 156 2.12 7.21 20.44
N GLU A 157 1.87 8.13 19.49
CA GLU A 157 2.86 8.43 18.45
C GLU A 157 4.17 8.95 19.04
N ILE A 158 5.31 8.59 18.45
CA ILE A 158 6.62 9.12 18.87
C ILE A 158 6.70 10.61 18.52
N LEU A 159 6.23 10.97 17.32
CA LEU A 159 6.10 12.33 16.86
C LEU A 159 5.10 12.43 15.69
N ASP A 160 4.51 13.61 15.49
CA ASP A 160 3.71 13.88 14.31
C ASP A 160 4.62 14.10 13.09
N ALA A 161 4.66 13.11 12.19
CA ALA A 161 5.46 13.16 10.96
C ALA A 161 4.79 13.86 9.78
N THR A 162 3.62 14.49 9.99
CA THR A 162 2.90 15.24 8.96
C THR A 162 3.78 16.27 8.26
N PRO A 163 4.54 17.13 8.96
CA PRO A 163 5.32 18.19 8.29
C PRO A 163 6.37 17.61 7.33
N GLN A 164 7.15 16.63 7.79
CA GLN A 164 8.21 16.00 7.01
C GLN A 164 7.65 15.20 5.82
N LEU A 165 6.49 14.57 5.99
CA LEU A 165 5.81 13.90 4.88
C LEU A 165 5.44 14.88 3.78
N TRP A 166 4.90 16.05 4.12
CA TRP A 166 4.55 17.08 3.15
C TRP A 166 5.78 17.70 2.48
N GLU A 167 6.86 17.95 3.23
CA GLU A 167 8.13 18.41 2.66
C GLU A 167 8.67 17.42 1.61
N VAL A 168 8.77 16.14 1.96
CA VAL A 168 9.23 15.09 1.03
C VAL A 168 8.29 14.95 -0.16
N ASN A 169 6.97 14.98 0.07
CA ASN A 169 6.01 14.91 -1.02
C ASN A 169 6.17 16.10 -1.97
N ASN A 170 6.15 17.33 -1.46
CA ASN A 170 6.16 18.54 -2.26
C ASN A 170 7.48 18.69 -3.04
N HIS A 171 8.59 18.26 -2.45
CA HIS A 171 9.90 18.27 -3.11
C HIS A 171 9.98 17.31 -4.30
N LEU A 172 9.43 16.11 -4.17
CA LEU A 172 9.49 15.07 -5.23
C LEU A 172 8.30 15.14 -6.21
N PHE A 173 7.23 15.83 -5.83
CA PHE A 173 6.03 15.97 -6.63
C PHE A 173 6.26 16.90 -7.82
N ASN A 174 5.87 16.44 -9.02
CA ASN A 174 5.99 17.19 -10.27
C ASN A 174 7.40 17.79 -10.50
N ASN A 175 8.44 17.12 -9.99
CA ASN A 175 9.82 17.59 -10.07
C ASN A 175 10.56 16.88 -11.20
N ARG A 176 11.02 17.66 -12.20
CA ARG A 176 11.77 17.12 -13.35
C ARG A 176 13.10 16.49 -12.95
N GLU A 177 13.72 16.84 -11.84
CA GLU A 177 14.94 16.13 -11.41
C GLU A 177 14.68 14.64 -11.15
N PHE A 178 13.46 14.29 -10.73
CA PHE A 178 13.08 12.95 -10.30
C PHE A 178 11.96 12.33 -11.16
N SER A 179 11.62 12.93 -12.30
CA SER A 179 10.64 12.35 -13.24
C SER A 179 11.19 11.20 -14.09
N ASN A 180 12.52 11.00 -14.12
CA ASN A 180 13.17 9.89 -14.81
C ASN A 180 14.02 9.05 -13.85
N LEU A 181 13.36 8.27 -13.00
CA LEU A 181 14.03 7.26 -12.18
C LEU A 181 14.15 5.93 -12.94
N PRO A 182 15.04 5.01 -12.50
CA PRO A 182 15.17 3.69 -13.13
C PRO A 182 13.86 2.87 -13.06
N ARG A 183 13.10 3.03 -11.98
CA ARG A 183 11.79 2.38 -11.79
C ARG A 183 10.97 3.12 -10.73
N LYS A 184 9.72 2.68 -10.51
CA LYS A 184 8.84 3.13 -9.42
C LYS A 184 9.58 3.26 -8.07
N TYR A 185 9.46 4.41 -7.43
CA TYR A 185 10.10 4.72 -6.14
C TYR A 185 9.02 4.93 -5.07
N LYS A 186 9.03 4.11 -4.01
CA LYS A 186 7.99 4.09 -2.98
C LYS A 186 8.54 4.63 -1.68
N ILE A 187 7.88 5.62 -1.09
CA ILE A 187 8.32 6.27 0.14
C ILE A 187 7.27 6.11 1.23
N SER A 188 7.71 5.92 2.47
CA SER A 188 6.88 6.08 3.66
C SER A 188 7.51 7.04 4.67
N VAL A 189 6.69 7.86 5.34
CA VAL A 189 7.11 8.78 6.40
C VAL A 189 6.10 8.70 7.53
N SER A 190 6.50 8.24 8.71
CA SER A 190 5.60 8.06 9.86
C SER A 190 6.35 8.14 11.19
N GLY A 191 5.73 8.73 12.21
CA GLY A 191 6.21 8.70 13.60
C GLY A 191 5.44 7.73 14.49
N CYS A 192 4.59 6.87 13.89
CA CYS A 192 3.75 5.93 14.62
C CYS A 192 4.56 4.74 15.17
N ARG A 193 4.38 4.41 16.46
CA ARG A 193 5.12 3.34 17.16
C ARG A 193 4.97 1.97 16.53
N ILE A 194 3.79 1.68 15.98
CA ILE A 194 3.50 0.40 15.33
C ILE A 194 4.01 0.34 13.88
N HIS A 195 4.70 1.36 13.35
CA HIS A 195 5.22 1.31 11.98
C HIS A 195 4.13 1.04 10.91
N CYS A 196 2.90 1.52 11.12
CA CYS A 196 1.75 1.26 10.24
C CYS A 196 2.00 1.65 8.77
N ALA A 197 2.92 2.57 8.49
CA ALA A 197 3.32 2.95 7.12
C ALA A 197 4.26 1.94 6.41
N GLN A 198 4.56 0.81 7.05
CA GLN A 198 5.34 -0.33 6.54
C GLN A 198 6.73 0.06 5.98
N PRO A 199 7.63 0.66 6.77
CA PRO A 199 8.95 1.08 6.32
C PRO A 199 9.77 -0.09 5.72
N ASP A 200 9.54 -1.33 6.19
CA ASP A 200 10.25 -2.54 5.77
C ASP A 200 10.10 -2.90 4.28
N ILE A 201 9.08 -2.39 3.58
CA ILE A 201 8.80 -2.76 2.17
C ILE A 201 8.77 -1.57 1.22
N ASN A 202 9.07 -0.37 1.71
CA ASN A 202 9.21 0.83 0.90
C ASN A 202 10.65 0.96 0.39
N CYS A 203 10.84 1.68 -0.72
CA CYS A 203 12.18 1.95 -1.24
C CYS A 203 12.97 2.83 -0.26
N LEU A 204 12.29 3.79 0.37
CA LEU A 204 12.80 4.61 1.45
C LEU A 204 11.69 4.79 2.50
N GLY A 205 11.96 4.45 3.74
CA GLY A 205 11.00 4.52 4.84
C GLY A 205 11.59 5.24 6.03
N PHE A 206 10.93 6.30 6.48
CA PHE A 206 11.23 7.00 7.72
C PHE A 206 10.24 6.56 8.79
N PHE A 207 10.75 6.12 9.93
CA PHE A 207 9.96 5.65 11.06
C PHE A 207 10.35 6.39 12.33
N GLY A 208 9.39 6.64 13.22
CA GLY A 208 9.65 7.32 14.50
C GLY A 208 10.66 6.54 15.32
N LEU A 209 11.62 7.25 15.90
CA LEU A 209 12.69 6.68 16.70
C LEU A 209 12.95 7.60 17.90
N GLU A 210 13.16 7.01 19.06
CA GLU A 210 13.55 7.71 20.28
C GLU A 210 14.96 7.27 20.67
N ARG A 211 15.81 8.21 21.05
CA ARG A 211 17.12 7.93 21.65
C ARG A 211 17.32 8.72 22.94
N LYS A 212 18.23 8.28 23.79
CA LYS A 212 18.66 9.06 24.97
C LYS A 212 19.97 9.79 24.66
N VAL A 213 19.96 11.11 24.81
CA VAL A 213 21.15 11.97 24.70
C VAL A 213 21.28 12.77 25.98
N ASN A 214 22.40 12.64 26.69
CA ASN A 214 22.64 13.32 27.97
C ASN A 214 21.50 13.14 28.99
N GLY A 215 20.92 11.92 29.05
CA GLY A 215 19.81 11.60 29.94
C GLY A 215 18.43 12.11 29.50
N LYS A 216 18.33 12.86 28.39
CA LYS A 216 17.07 13.36 27.83
C LYS A 216 16.61 12.47 26.67
N LEU A 217 15.31 12.20 26.61
CA LEU A 217 14.69 11.52 25.47
C LEU A 217 14.60 12.50 24.29
N GLU A 218 15.14 12.10 23.15
CA GLU A 218 15.07 12.84 21.90
C GLU A 218 14.27 12.01 20.89
N ALA A 219 13.18 12.58 20.36
CA ALA A 219 12.35 11.98 19.33
C ALA A 219 12.80 12.47 17.94
N GLY A 220 12.91 11.54 17.00
CA GLY A 220 13.30 11.80 15.62
C GLY A 220 12.94 10.61 14.73
N TYR A 221 13.80 10.31 13.76
CA TYR A 221 13.53 9.24 12.80
C TYR A 221 14.70 8.28 12.65
N GLY A 222 14.36 6.99 12.54
CA GLY A 222 15.20 6.00 11.90
C GLY A 222 14.86 5.87 10.41
N VAL A 223 15.76 5.25 9.65
CA VAL A 223 15.60 5.07 8.20
C VAL A 223 15.74 3.60 7.82
N LYS A 224 14.79 3.10 7.02
CA LYS A 224 14.96 1.85 6.26
C LYS A 224 15.02 2.15 4.77
N ILE A 225 15.90 1.47 4.03
CA ILE A 225 16.07 1.69 2.59
C ILE A 225 16.22 0.36 1.84
N GLY A 226 15.76 0.30 0.58
CA GLY A 226 15.93 -0.87 -0.28
C GLY A 226 14.85 -1.95 -0.11
N GLY A 227 13.66 -1.63 0.38
CA GLY A 227 12.55 -2.58 0.47
C GLY A 227 11.79 -2.80 -0.85
N GLY A 228 11.20 -3.97 -0.99
CA GLY A 228 10.15 -4.22 -1.97
C GLY A 228 9.90 -5.69 -2.30
N LEU A 229 8.62 -6.02 -2.46
CA LEU A 229 8.09 -7.38 -2.64
C LEU A 229 8.33 -7.93 -4.08
N SER A 230 7.32 -7.91 -4.96
CA SER A 230 7.43 -8.49 -6.33
C SER A 230 7.97 -9.93 -6.32
N SER A 231 8.57 -10.41 -7.41
CA SER A 231 9.02 -11.80 -7.54
C SER A 231 10.27 -12.14 -6.71
N SER A 232 11.13 -11.16 -6.44
CA SER A 232 12.35 -11.30 -5.63
C SER A 232 12.25 -10.37 -4.42
N PRO A 233 11.51 -10.74 -3.37
CA PRO A 233 11.21 -9.84 -2.26
C PRO A 233 12.48 -9.50 -1.46
N HIS A 234 12.62 -8.25 -1.03
CA HIS A 234 13.70 -7.77 -0.16
C HIS A 234 13.09 -6.93 0.97
N LEU A 235 13.51 -7.18 2.20
CA LEU A 235 13.24 -6.28 3.32
C LEU A 235 14.20 -5.10 3.24
N ALA A 236 13.71 -3.92 3.59
CA ALA A 236 14.52 -2.72 3.66
C ALA A 236 15.56 -2.85 4.79
N GLN A 237 16.79 -2.45 4.49
CA GLN A 237 17.88 -2.43 5.46
C GLN A 237 17.79 -1.17 6.31
N THR A 238 18.00 -1.30 7.62
CA THR A 238 18.06 -0.16 8.53
C THR A 238 19.40 0.57 8.35
N LEU A 239 19.36 1.87 8.10
CA LEU A 239 20.57 2.70 8.07
C LEU A 239 20.98 3.04 9.51
N PRO A 240 22.28 3.03 9.84
CA PRO A 240 22.78 3.24 11.21
C PRO A 240 22.81 4.73 11.58
N VAL A 241 21.67 5.40 11.47
CA VAL A 241 21.52 6.85 11.69
C VAL A 241 20.28 7.19 12.49
N PHE A 242 20.36 8.30 13.20
CA PHE A 242 19.23 9.02 13.77
C PHE A 242 19.10 10.35 13.03
N LEU A 243 17.89 10.69 12.59
CA LEU A 243 17.59 11.95 11.94
C LEU A 243 16.72 12.82 12.83
N ARG A 244 17.12 14.08 12.98
CA ARG A 244 16.21 15.14 13.43
C ARG A 244 15.21 15.48 12.32
N PRO A 245 14.05 16.09 12.65
CA PRO A 245 13.02 16.37 11.66
C PRO A 245 13.48 17.18 10.44
N ASP A 246 14.39 18.13 10.63
CA ASP A 246 15.00 18.96 9.57
C ASP A 246 15.91 18.18 8.61
N GLN A 247 16.35 16.98 9.00
CA GLN A 247 17.27 16.13 8.23
C GLN A 247 16.55 15.11 7.33
N VAL A 248 15.22 14.95 7.48
CA VAL A 248 14.42 13.99 6.69
C VAL A 248 14.43 14.35 5.20
N LEU A 249 14.15 15.61 4.86
CA LEU A 249 14.15 16.06 3.47
C LEU A 249 15.55 15.96 2.80
N PRO A 250 16.65 16.45 3.41
CA PRO A 250 17.99 16.23 2.88
C PRO A 250 18.29 14.76 2.59
N LEU A 251 18.01 13.84 3.52
CA LEU A 251 18.25 12.42 3.29
C LEU A 251 17.38 11.87 2.15
N ALA A 252 16.10 12.26 2.09
CA ALA A 252 15.21 11.86 1.00
C ALA A 252 15.69 12.35 -0.38
N HIS A 253 16.18 13.59 -0.46
CA HIS A 253 16.74 14.16 -1.68
C HIS A 253 17.94 13.33 -2.16
N TYR A 254 18.97 13.16 -1.32
CA TYR A 254 20.20 12.50 -1.75
C TYR A 254 20.05 10.97 -1.92
N ALA A 255 19.12 10.33 -1.19
CA ALA A 255 18.72 8.96 -1.50
C ALA A 255 18.03 8.83 -2.87
N SER A 256 17.26 9.85 -3.28
CA SER A 256 16.64 9.91 -4.60
C SER A 256 17.67 10.16 -5.70
N VAL A 257 18.65 11.04 -5.46
CA VAL A 257 19.82 11.26 -6.35
C VAL A 257 20.61 9.98 -6.52
N LEU A 258 20.96 9.30 -5.41
CA LEU A 258 21.65 8.00 -5.44
C LEU A 258 20.89 7.01 -6.33
N TYR A 259 19.57 6.90 -6.17
CA TYR A 259 18.78 5.98 -6.99
C TYR A 259 18.74 6.39 -8.47
N ARG A 260 18.57 7.68 -8.74
CA ARG A 260 18.51 8.23 -10.10
C ARG A 260 19.80 7.98 -10.88
N ASP A 261 20.94 8.23 -10.22
CA ASP A 261 22.26 8.28 -10.83
C ASP A 261 22.95 6.92 -10.86
N HIS A 262 22.75 6.09 -9.83
CA HIS A 262 23.44 4.79 -9.69
C HIS A 262 22.50 3.58 -9.77
N GLY A 263 21.18 3.77 -9.89
CA GLY A 263 20.25 2.67 -10.02
C GLY A 263 20.32 1.98 -11.38
N TYR A 264 20.16 0.65 -11.39
CA TYR A 264 20.28 -0.15 -12.60
C TYR A 264 19.18 0.15 -13.64
N ARG A 265 19.57 0.33 -14.90
CA ARG A 265 18.66 0.66 -16.03
C ARG A 265 18.65 -0.35 -17.17
N GLU A 266 19.58 -1.31 -17.20
CA GLU A 266 19.68 -2.30 -18.30
C GLU A 266 18.56 -3.34 -18.28
N LYS A 267 18.14 -3.79 -17.10
CA LYS A 267 17.10 -4.83 -16.96
C LYS A 267 16.00 -4.35 -16.05
N ARG A 268 14.79 -4.18 -16.60
CA ARG A 268 13.61 -3.69 -15.87
C ARG A 268 13.23 -4.54 -14.66
N SER A 269 13.49 -5.84 -14.70
CA SER A 269 13.30 -6.78 -13.58
C SER A 269 14.30 -6.58 -12.43
N ARG A 270 15.45 -5.93 -12.71
CA ARG A 270 16.55 -5.63 -11.77
C ARG A 270 16.67 -4.11 -11.47
N ALA A 271 15.76 -3.27 -11.96
CA ALA A 271 15.87 -1.81 -11.90
C ALA A 271 15.34 -1.13 -10.60
N ARG A 272 14.80 -1.91 -9.65
CA ARG A 272 14.29 -1.35 -8.37
C ARG A 272 15.46 -1.06 -7.42
N LEU A 273 15.34 0.03 -6.64
CA LEU A 273 16.35 0.45 -5.64
C LEU A 273 16.84 -0.70 -4.73
N LYS A 274 15.96 -1.64 -4.36
CA LYS A 274 16.30 -2.80 -3.53
C LYS A 274 17.52 -3.59 -4.01
N PHE A 275 17.74 -3.68 -5.32
CA PHE A 275 18.90 -4.42 -5.84
C PHE A 275 20.19 -3.65 -5.67
N LEU A 276 20.18 -2.34 -5.94
CA LEU A 276 21.31 -1.47 -5.65
C LEU A 276 21.68 -1.51 -4.16
N ILE A 277 20.68 -1.40 -3.27
CA ILE A 277 20.93 -1.45 -1.81
C ILE A 277 21.39 -2.82 -1.34
N ALA A 278 20.89 -3.91 -1.94
CA ALA A 278 21.38 -5.26 -1.64
C ALA A 278 22.86 -5.41 -2.00
N ASP A 279 23.31 -4.80 -3.10
CA ASP A 279 24.70 -4.88 -3.55
C ASP A 279 25.63 -3.92 -2.77
N LEU A 280 25.14 -2.77 -2.31
CA LEU A 280 25.92 -1.80 -1.51
C LEU A 280 25.99 -2.12 -0.01
N GLY A 281 24.87 -2.59 0.57
CA GLY A 281 24.69 -2.65 2.02
C GLY A 281 24.40 -1.29 2.67
N ALA A 282 23.93 -1.31 3.93
CA ALA A 282 23.50 -0.14 4.67
C ALA A 282 24.62 0.91 4.88
N ASP A 283 25.82 0.48 5.28
CA ASP A 283 26.94 1.37 5.60
C ASP A 283 27.44 2.12 4.37
N GLN A 284 27.64 1.42 3.26
CA GLN A 284 28.07 2.07 2.01
C GLN A 284 26.96 2.95 1.44
N THR A 285 25.70 2.57 1.63
CA THR A 285 24.57 3.40 1.21
C THR A 285 24.57 4.74 1.94
N ILE A 286 24.67 4.74 3.27
CA ILE A 286 24.68 6.01 4.02
C ILE A 286 25.92 6.85 3.70
N ALA A 287 27.09 6.22 3.53
CA ALA A 287 28.32 6.92 3.13
C ALA A 287 28.16 7.65 1.78
N LYS A 288 27.57 6.99 0.78
CA LYS A 288 27.30 7.61 -0.53
C LYS A 288 26.29 8.74 -0.46
N ILE A 289 25.23 8.60 0.35
CA ILE A 289 24.24 9.68 0.55
C ILE A 289 24.92 10.91 1.16
N GLU A 290 25.77 10.72 2.16
CA GLU A 290 26.55 11.78 2.80
C GLU A 290 27.55 12.45 1.85
N GLU A 291 28.22 11.66 1.00
CA GLU A 291 29.13 12.15 -0.04
C GLU A 291 28.39 13.02 -1.05
N LEU A 292 27.28 12.52 -1.61
CA LEU A 292 26.45 13.26 -2.58
C LEU A 292 25.93 14.59 -2.02
N GLY A 293 25.64 14.64 -0.72
CA GLY A 293 25.10 15.82 -0.06
C GLY A 293 26.11 16.70 0.66
N ASN A 294 27.40 16.34 0.67
CA ASN A 294 28.43 16.97 1.49
C ASN A 294 27.93 17.28 2.93
N LEU A 295 27.32 16.28 3.56
CA LEU A 295 26.65 16.39 4.85
C LEU A 295 26.94 15.18 5.74
N LYS A 296 26.62 15.28 7.03
CA LYS A 296 26.78 14.19 8.01
C LYS A 296 25.53 14.03 8.85
N PHE A 297 25.16 12.77 9.10
CA PHE A 297 24.06 12.41 9.98
C PHE A 297 24.59 11.75 11.26
N ASP A 298 23.88 11.95 12.36
CA ASP A 298 24.22 11.33 13.63
C ASP A 298 24.12 9.81 13.49
N ARG A 299 25.17 9.10 13.88
CA ARG A 299 25.18 7.63 13.88
C ARG A 299 24.34 7.08 15.02
N HIS A 300 23.71 5.93 14.79
CA HIS A 300 22.87 5.26 15.77
C HIS A 300 22.78 3.76 15.49
N SER A 301 22.78 2.94 16.53
CA SER A 301 22.85 1.47 16.44
C SER A 301 21.78 0.72 17.23
N GLU A 302 20.99 1.40 18.08
CA GLU A 302 20.02 0.77 18.97
C GLU A 302 18.60 0.89 18.44
N PHE A 303 18.10 -0.15 17.77
CA PHE A 303 16.77 -0.11 17.17
C PHE A 303 15.80 -1.04 17.90
N HIS A 304 14.63 -0.49 18.26
CA HIS A 304 13.51 -1.27 18.78
C HIS A 304 12.39 -1.27 17.76
N PHE A 305 12.05 -2.46 17.25
CA PHE A 305 10.98 -2.62 16.27
C PHE A 305 9.72 -3.16 16.95
N PRO A 306 8.52 -2.72 16.53
CA PRO A 306 7.26 -3.25 17.06
C PRO A 306 7.10 -4.75 16.76
N VAL A 307 6.59 -5.51 17.72
CA VAL A 307 6.34 -6.95 17.59
C VAL A 307 5.21 -7.25 16.61
N ASP A 308 4.18 -6.40 16.60
CA ASP A 308 3.02 -6.47 15.69
C ASP A 308 2.78 -5.10 15.02
N PRO A 309 3.50 -4.78 13.94
CA PRO A 309 3.36 -3.50 13.25
C PRO A 309 2.13 -3.37 12.36
N GLU A 310 1.44 -4.47 12.09
CA GLU A 310 0.45 -4.54 11.02
C GLU A 310 -0.98 -4.36 11.54
N THR A 311 -1.18 -3.46 12.51
CA THR A 311 -2.52 -3.01 12.90
C THR A 311 -2.94 -1.82 12.04
N ASP A 312 -4.21 -1.78 11.63
CA ASP A 312 -4.71 -0.83 10.62
C ASP A 312 -5.47 0.36 11.24
N HIS A 313 -5.24 0.63 12.53
CA HIS A 313 -5.94 1.66 13.31
C HIS A 313 -7.48 1.57 13.24
N LEU A 314 -8.03 0.37 13.03
CA LEU A 314 -9.50 0.16 13.05
C LEU A 314 -10.03 0.09 14.49
N GLY A 315 -11.34 0.30 14.60
CA GLY A 315 -12.06 0.41 15.86
C GLY A 315 -12.37 1.85 16.23
N ILE A 316 -12.87 2.04 17.45
CA ILE A 316 -13.15 3.34 18.04
C ILE A 316 -12.07 3.62 19.07
N VAL A 317 -11.28 4.65 18.81
CA VAL A 317 -10.10 4.96 19.63
C VAL A 317 -10.10 6.43 19.98
N GLU A 318 -9.83 6.70 21.25
CA GLU A 318 -9.72 8.07 21.74
C GLU A 318 -8.46 8.75 21.20
N GLN A 319 -8.61 9.98 20.74
CA GLN A 319 -7.54 10.82 20.25
C GLN A 319 -6.74 11.43 21.40
N LYS A 320 -5.57 12.01 21.11
CA LYS A 320 -4.82 12.80 22.10
C LYS A 320 -5.52 14.11 22.47
N GLN A 321 -6.39 14.62 21.60
CA GLN A 321 -7.31 15.71 21.93
C GLN A 321 -8.43 15.17 22.83
N PRO A 322 -8.57 15.65 24.07
CA PRO A 322 -9.55 15.10 25.02
C PRO A 322 -10.99 15.12 24.46
N GLY A 323 -11.71 14.02 24.65
CA GLY A 323 -13.12 13.89 24.24
C GLY A 323 -13.35 13.75 22.74
N LEU A 324 -12.30 13.64 21.92
CA LEU A 324 -12.39 13.29 20.50
C LEU A 324 -11.95 11.84 20.26
N TYR A 325 -12.55 11.22 19.25
CA TYR A 325 -12.32 9.83 18.83
C TYR A 325 -12.11 9.76 17.33
N PHE A 326 -11.49 8.67 16.87
CA PHE A 326 -11.57 8.24 15.48
C PHE A 326 -12.26 6.88 15.37
N VAL A 327 -12.91 6.63 14.23
CA VAL A 327 -13.72 5.44 13.95
C VAL A 327 -13.27 4.83 12.61
N GLY A 328 -12.72 3.61 12.66
CA GLY A 328 -12.31 2.88 11.45
C GLY A 328 -13.46 2.14 10.78
N ILE A 329 -13.54 2.21 9.45
CA ILE A 329 -14.54 1.58 8.60
C ILE A 329 -13.86 0.59 7.67
N SER A 330 -14.28 -0.67 7.72
CA SER A 330 -13.61 -1.78 7.05
C SER A 330 -14.29 -2.18 5.74
N PHE A 331 -13.47 -2.39 4.71
CA PHE A 331 -13.91 -2.81 3.38
C PHE A 331 -13.16 -4.07 2.96
N ALA A 332 -13.89 -5.17 2.74
CA ALA A 332 -13.27 -6.42 2.30
C ALA A 332 -12.56 -6.22 0.95
N GLY A 333 -11.23 -6.37 0.96
CA GLY A 333 -10.39 -6.11 -0.22
C GLY A 333 -10.36 -4.64 -0.67
N GLY A 334 -10.96 -3.70 0.06
CA GLY A 334 -10.93 -2.27 -0.25
C GLY A 334 -11.79 -1.78 -1.40
N ARG A 335 -12.79 -2.55 -1.86
CA ARG A 335 -13.74 -2.08 -2.87
C ARG A 335 -14.86 -1.31 -2.17
N VAL A 336 -15.12 -0.08 -2.60
CA VAL A 336 -16.10 0.81 -1.97
C VAL A 336 -17.07 1.32 -3.03
N ARG A 337 -18.37 1.22 -2.76
CA ARG A 337 -19.39 1.75 -3.67
C ARG A 337 -19.44 3.26 -3.58
N ALA A 338 -19.84 3.92 -4.66
CA ALA A 338 -19.86 5.38 -4.70
C ALA A 338 -20.81 6.00 -3.67
N HIS A 339 -21.99 5.38 -3.45
CA HIS A 339 -22.91 5.84 -2.41
C HIS A 339 -22.31 5.71 -1.01
N ASP A 340 -21.52 4.66 -0.73
CA ASP A 340 -20.83 4.51 0.57
C ASP A 340 -19.80 5.61 0.78
N LEU A 341 -19.09 6.04 -0.27
CA LEU A 341 -18.17 7.17 -0.19
C LEU A 341 -18.91 8.48 0.10
N ARG A 342 -20.06 8.73 -0.56
CA ARG A 342 -20.92 9.89 -0.24
C ARG A 342 -21.46 9.85 1.18
N ASN A 343 -21.91 8.68 1.62
CA ASN A 343 -22.39 8.47 2.98
C ASN A 343 -21.29 8.78 3.99
N LEU A 344 -20.07 8.27 3.78
CA LEU A 344 -18.92 8.58 4.64
C LEU A 344 -18.54 10.06 4.64
N ALA A 345 -18.63 10.75 3.49
CA ALA A 345 -18.39 12.18 3.41
C ALA A 345 -19.44 12.95 4.23
N ALA A 346 -20.72 12.59 4.10
CA ALA A 346 -21.82 13.18 4.87
C ALA A 346 -21.68 12.91 6.37
N LEU A 347 -21.35 11.67 6.77
CA LEU A 347 -21.11 11.29 8.16
C LEU A 347 -19.93 12.06 8.77
N SER A 348 -18.83 12.21 8.02
CA SER A 348 -17.69 13.02 8.45
C SER A 348 -18.09 14.46 8.72
N ARG A 349 -18.83 15.10 7.80
CA ARG A 349 -19.35 16.48 8.00
C ARG A 349 -20.31 16.60 9.18
N LYS A 350 -21.18 15.61 9.36
CA LYS A 350 -22.24 15.60 10.36
C LYS A 350 -21.71 15.38 11.78
N TYR A 351 -20.77 14.45 11.94
CA TYR A 351 -20.36 13.97 13.26
C TYR A 351 -18.97 14.41 13.71
N ALA A 352 -18.10 14.91 12.82
CA ALA A 352 -16.85 15.50 13.25
C ALA A 352 -17.06 16.81 14.04
N ALA A 353 -16.07 17.18 14.83
CA ALA A 353 -16.02 18.50 15.44
C ALA A 353 -16.12 19.59 14.34
N PRO A 354 -16.84 20.70 14.57
CA PRO A 354 -17.07 21.72 13.55
C PRO A 354 -15.79 22.18 12.87
N GLY A 355 -15.74 22.08 11.54
CA GLY A 355 -14.58 22.47 10.72
C GLY A 355 -13.36 21.54 10.81
N GLN A 356 -13.52 20.35 11.38
CA GLN A 356 -12.44 19.37 11.56
C GLN A 356 -12.70 18.04 10.84
N ASP A 357 -13.56 18.02 9.82
CA ASP A 357 -13.82 16.81 9.04
C ASP A 357 -12.51 16.33 8.37
N ARG A 358 -12.17 15.07 8.63
CA ARG A 358 -10.97 14.44 8.10
C ARG A 358 -11.23 12.94 7.98
N ILE A 359 -10.89 12.40 6.82
CA ILE A 359 -10.93 10.98 6.53
C ILE A 359 -9.50 10.52 6.21
N GLY A 360 -9.08 9.40 6.80
CA GLY A 360 -7.78 8.77 6.56
C GLY A 360 -7.94 7.47 5.78
N CYS A 361 -7.25 7.35 4.64
CA CYS A 361 -7.11 6.08 3.93
C CYS A 361 -6.00 5.25 4.54
N THR A 362 -6.23 3.96 4.79
CA THR A 362 -5.22 3.06 5.33
C THR A 362 -4.49 2.29 4.23
N ASN A 363 -3.34 1.71 4.55
CA ASN A 363 -2.60 0.83 3.63
C ASN A 363 -3.10 -0.63 3.66
N LYS A 364 -4.07 -0.96 4.53
CA LYS A 364 -4.87 -2.19 4.44
C LYS A 364 -6.24 -1.95 3.80
N GLN A 365 -6.37 -0.86 3.05
CA GLN A 365 -7.49 -0.56 2.16
C GLN A 365 -8.80 -0.20 2.87
N ASN A 366 -8.71 0.39 4.05
CA ASN A 366 -9.84 0.85 4.84
C ASN A 366 -9.87 2.39 4.94
N LEU A 367 -10.94 2.92 5.52
CA LEU A 367 -11.12 4.35 5.78
C LEU A 367 -11.29 4.61 7.27
N ILE A 368 -10.91 5.78 7.76
CA ILE A 368 -11.06 6.19 9.16
C ILE A 368 -11.72 7.56 9.18
N LEU A 369 -12.80 7.73 9.95
CA LEU A 369 -13.39 9.03 10.27
C LEU A 369 -12.71 9.59 11.53
N LEU A 370 -12.20 10.81 11.48
CA LEU A 370 -11.42 11.40 12.58
C LEU A 370 -12.16 12.58 13.23
N ASN A 371 -11.70 12.99 14.40
CA ASN A 371 -12.21 14.15 15.15
C ASN A 371 -13.68 14.06 15.54
N ILE A 372 -14.17 12.85 15.87
CA ILE A 372 -15.55 12.61 16.30
C ILE A 372 -15.67 12.90 17.81
N PRO A 373 -16.46 13.89 18.26
CA PRO A 373 -16.71 14.10 19.69
C PRO A 373 -17.39 12.88 20.32
N GLU A 374 -17.05 12.57 21.58
CA GLU A 374 -17.60 11.43 22.31
C GLU A 374 -19.14 11.37 22.26
N LYS A 375 -19.79 12.51 22.48
CA LYS A 375 -21.26 12.67 22.44
C LYS A 375 -21.90 12.27 21.10
N ASN A 376 -21.12 12.23 20.02
CA ASN A 376 -21.57 11.89 18.68
C ASN A 376 -21.40 10.39 18.36
N LEU A 377 -20.67 9.62 19.17
CA LEU A 377 -20.31 8.24 18.86
C LEU A 377 -21.52 7.32 18.71
N GLU A 378 -22.47 7.36 19.65
CA GLU A 378 -23.63 6.46 19.61
C GLU A 378 -24.54 6.74 18.41
N ALA A 379 -24.74 8.01 18.07
CA ALA A 379 -25.50 8.40 16.88
C ALA A 379 -24.79 7.99 15.59
N LEU A 380 -23.46 8.18 15.51
CA LEU A 380 -22.65 7.75 14.38
C LEU A 380 -22.70 6.23 14.19
N LYS A 381 -22.53 5.44 15.26
CA LYS A 381 -22.61 3.97 15.21
C LYS A 381 -23.95 3.50 14.65
N LYS A 382 -25.05 4.06 15.15
CA LYS A 382 -26.40 3.71 14.70
C LYS A 382 -26.57 3.96 13.19
N GLU A 383 -26.13 5.11 12.69
CA GLU A 383 -26.25 5.44 11.27
C GLU A 383 -25.29 4.61 10.40
N LEU A 384 -24.10 4.27 10.90
CA LEU A 384 -23.20 3.31 10.24
C LEU A 384 -23.85 1.92 10.12
N ASP A 385 -24.55 1.45 11.16
CA ASP A 385 -25.27 0.18 11.15
C ASP A 385 -26.46 0.20 10.16
N GLU A 386 -27.24 1.28 10.14
CA GLU A 386 -28.34 1.50 9.18
C GLU A 386 -27.84 1.50 7.72
N LEU A 387 -26.63 2.04 7.49
CA LEU A 387 -25.98 2.07 6.18
C LEU A 387 -25.13 0.82 5.87
N GLN A 388 -25.07 -0.14 6.79
CA GLN A 388 -24.26 -1.37 6.67
C GLN A 388 -22.74 -1.11 6.49
N LEU A 389 -22.25 0.01 7.03
CA LEU A 389 -20.83 0.38 7.03
C LEU A 389 -20.13 -0.25 8.25
N VAL A 390 -19.23 -1.21 7.98
CA VAL A 390 -18.65 -2.07 9.02
C VAL A 390 -17.61 -1.32 9.86
N TRP A 391 -18.01 -0.85 11.04
CA TRP A 391 -17.12 -0.17 12.01
C TRP A 391 -16.55 -1.10 13.10
N ASN A 392 -17.18 -2.26 13.30
CA ASN A 392 -16.71 -3.33 14.20
C ASN A 392 -16.44 -4.62 13.40
N PRO A 393 -15.34 -4.67 12.62
CA PRO A 393 -15.05 -5.81 11.74
C PRO A 393 -14.61 -7.05 12.52
N THR A 394 -14.81 -8.22 11.92
CA THR A 394 -14.15 -9.45 12.36
C THR A 394 -12.64 -9.39 12.12
N ASN A 395 -11.88 -10.26 12.79
CA ASN A 395 -10.45 -10.46 12.55
C ASN A 395 -10.14 -10.77 11.07
N PHE A 396 -10.98 -11.58 10.39
CA PHE A 396 -10.81 -11.90 8.97
C PHE A 396 -10.95 -10.66 8.09
N ARG A 397 -11.99 -9.85 8.33
CA ARG A 397 -12.26 -8.64 7.56
C ARG A 397 -11.18 -7.58 7.80
N GLN A 398 -10.76 -7.39 9.04
CA GLN A 398 -9.68 -6.47 9.40
C GLN A 398 -8.33 -6.87 8.77
N GLY A 399 -8.04 -8.16 8.70
CA GLY A 399 -6.77 -8.68 8.21
C GLY A 399 -6.70 -8.90 6.69
N CYS A 400 -7.77 -8.63 5.95
CA CYS A 400 -7.84 -8.94 4.54
C CYS A 400 -7.26 -7.83 3.66
N VAL A 401 -6.44 -8.21 2.67
CA VAL A 401 -5.91 -7.30 1.64
C VAL A 401 -5.95 -8.00 0.29
N SER A 402 -6.42 -7.34 -0.76
CA SER A 402 -6.38 -7.89 -2.10
C SER A 402 -5.94 -6.88 -3.15
N CYS A 403 -5.25 -7.38 -4.19
CA CYS A 403 -4.97 -6.57 -5.37
C CYS A 403 -6.20 -6.51 -6.29
N THR A 404 -6.11 -5.77 -7.39
CA THR A 404 -7.17 -5.66 -8.40
C THR A 404 -7.56 -7.00 -9.07
N GLY A 405 -6.64 -7.95 -9.19
CA GLY A 405 -6.96 -9.26 -9.79
C GLY A 405 -7.14 -9.23 -11.31
N ILE A 406 -7.55 -10.37 -11.86
CA ILE A 406 -7.71 -10.58 -13.30
C ILE A 406 -8.85 -9.76 -13.89
N GLU A 407 -9.82 -9.30 -13.08
CA GLU A 407 -10.91 -8.42 -13.48
C GLU A 407 -10.43 -7.25 -14.34
N PHE A 408 -9.35 -6.56 -13.93
CA PHE A 408 -8.82 -5.39 -14.67
C PHE A 408 -7.31 -5.39 -14.89
N CYS A 409 -6.54 -6.25 -14.22
CA CYS A 409 -5.07 -6.20 -14.29
C CYS A 409 -4.51 -7.02 -15.46
N ASN A 410 -3.74 -6.36 -16.32
CA ASN A 410 -3.04 -6.99 -17.45
C ASN A 410 -1.92 -8.00 -17.05
N LEU A 411 -1.56 -8.08 -15.77
CA LEU A 411 -0.54 -9.03 -15.26
C LEU A 411 -1.14 -10.17 -14.44
N ALA A 412 -2.38 -10.04 -13.99
CA ALA A 412 -3.00 -11.03 -13.13
C ALA A 412 -3.45 -12.24 -13.93
N ILE A 413 -3.32 -13.41 -13.30
CA ILE A 413 -3.79 -14.70 -13.81
C ILE A 413 -4.92 -15.28 -12.96
N ALA A 414 -5.25 -14.62 -11.84
CA ALA A 414 -6.30 -15.01 -10.91
C ALA A 414 -7.07 -13.77 -10.42
N GLU A 415 -8.35 -13.94 -10.14
CA GLU A 415 -9.27 -13.00 -9.54
C GLU A 415 -9.05 -12.86 -8.03
N THR A 416 -9.09 -11.63 -7.52
CA THR A 416 -8.74 -11.37 -6.12
C THR A 416 -9.65 -10.42 -5.38
N LYS A 417 -10.33 -9.48 -6.06
CA LYS A 417 -11.21 -8.51 -5.38
C LYS A 417 -12.50 -9.19 -4.95
N ASN A 418 -13.24 -9.73 -5.91
CA ASN A 418 -14.53 -10.38 -5.63
C ASN A 418 -14.32 -11.66 -4.80
N ARG A 419 -13.27 -12.43 -5.11
CA ARG A 419 -12.84 -13.57 -4.30
C ARG A 419 -12.61 -13.22 -2.83
N MET A 420 -11.98 -12.09 -2.53
CA MET A 420 -11.74 -11.69 -1.13
C MET A 420 -13.05 -11.37 -0.40
N ILE A 421 -13.99 -10.71 -1.08
CA ILE A 421 -15.30 -10.36 -0.50
C ILE A 421 -16.09 -11.64 -0.16
N GLU A 422 -16.10 -12.60 -1.08
CA GLU A 422 -16.71 -13.93 -0.88
C GLU A 422 -16.02 -14.68 0.26
N LEU A 423 -14.69 -14.80 0.21
CA LEU A 423 -13.90 -15.53 1.19
C LEU A 423 -14.08 -15.01 2.61
N VAL A 424 -14.08 -13.69 2.82
CA VAL A 424 -14.31 -13.11 4.15
C VAL A 424 -15.69 -13.55 4.68
N SER A 425 -16.71 -13.52 3.83
CA SER A 425 -18.07 -13.93 4.22
C SER A 425 -18.14 -15.43 4.59
N GLU A 426 -17.42 -16.28 3.85
CA GLU A 426 -17.31 -17.72 4.13
C GLU A 426 -16.57 -17.97 5.45
N LEU A 427 -15.42 -17.31 5.67
CA LEU A 427 -14.62 -17.48 6.89
C LEU A 427 -15.33 -16.95 8.14
N GLU A 428 -16.07 -15.84 8.04
CA GLU A 428 -16.88 -15.30 9.13
C GLU A 428 -17.95 -16.31 9.60
N LYS A 429 -18.44 -17.17 8.70
CA LYS A 429 -19.39 -18.26 9.00
C LYS A 429 -18.69 -19.54 9.46
N GLU A 430 -17.80 -20.07 8.64
CA GLU A 430 -17.21 -21.41 8.78
C GLU A 430 -16.06 -21.47 9.78
N CYS A 431 -15.37 -20.35 9.96
CA CYS A 431 -14.21 -20.22 10.85
C CYS A 431 -14.49 -19.28 12.03
N SER A 432 -15.77 -19.09 12.39
CA SER A 432 -16.20 -18.23 13.49
C SER A 432 -15.59 -18.60 14.85
N PHE A 433 -15.09 -19.84 15.01
CA PHE A 433 -14.37 -20.30 16.20
C PHE A 433 -13.02 -19.58 16.41
N TYR A 434 -12.39 -19.07 15.35
CA TYR A 434 -11.06 -18.46 15.40
C TYR A 434 -11.17 -16.96 15.69
N LYS A 435 -10.57 -16.51 16.80
CA LYS A 435 -10.70 -15.13 17.31
C LYS A 435 -9.42 -14.29 17.26
N ASP A 436 -8.27 -14.94 17.10
CA ASP A 436 -6.98 -14.23 17.09
C ASP A 436 -6.81 -13.40 15.81
N LYS A 437 -5.88 -12.45 15.84
CA LYS A 437 -5.53 -11.65 14.67
C LYS A 437 -4.93 -12.54 13.58
N ILE A 438 -5.40 -12.39 12.35
CA ILE A 438 -4.87 -13.09 11.19
C ILE A 438 -4.86 -12.17 9.96
N ARG A 439 -3.74 -12.14 9.22
CA ARG A 439 -3.62 -11.40 7.96
C ARG A 439 -3.73 -12.34 6.78
N ILE A 440 -4.71 -12.09 5.91
CA ILE A 440 -4.99 -12.90 4.72
C ILE A 440 -4.86 -12.01 3.48
N HIS A 441 -3.83 -12.23 2.68
CA HIS A 441 -3.49 -11.32 1.59
C HIS A 441 -3.49 -12.02 0.22
N PHE A 442 -4.21 -11.46 -0.76
CA PHE A 442 -4.29 -12.00 -2.11
C PHE A 442 -3.55 -11.16 -3.15
N SER A 443 -2.79 -11.83 -4.01
CA SER A 443 -2.17 -11.23 -5.19
C SER A 443 -2.39 -12.12 -6.42
N GLY A 444 -3.06 -11.61 -7.45
CA GLY A 444 -3.35 -12.38 -8.67
C GLY A 444 -2.12 -12.70 -9.54
N CYS A 445 -0.92 -12.26 -9.15
CA CYS A 445 0.35 -12.59 -9.79
C CYS A 445 1.56 -12.36 -8.85
N THR A 446 2.76 -12.65 -9.35
CA THR A 446 4.04 -12.48 -8.64
C THR A 446 4.40 -11.01 -8.31
N SER A 447 3.70 -10.01 -8.87
CA SER A 447 3.98 -8.60 -8.58
C SER A 447 3.71 -8.20 -7.13
N SER A 448 2.89 -8.99 -6.41
CA SER A 448 2.54 -8.78 -5.00
C SER A 448 1.96 -7.38 -4.68
N CYS A 449 1.00 -6.94 -5.47
CA CYS A 449 0.30 -5.68 -5.19
C CYS A 449 -0.56 -5.76 -3.91
N GLY A 450 -1.06 -6.95 -3.57
CA GLY A 450 -1.76 -7.24 -2.32
C GLY A 450 -0.83 -7.71 -1.19
N GLN A 451 0.49 -7.61 -1.38
CA GLN A 451 1.48 -7.82 -0.32
C GLN A 451 1.43 -9.24 0.31
N HIS A 452 1.24 -10.28 -0.51
CA HIS A 452 1.04 -11.63 0.00
C HIS A 452 2.23 -12.16 0.82
N GLN A 453 3.48 -11.75 0.55
CA GLN A 453 4.65 -12.32 1.23
C GLN A 453 4.80 -11.93 2.70
N ILE A 454 4.11 -10.89 3.15
CA ILE A 454 4.25 -10.38 4.52
C ILE A 454 3.05 -10.74 5.41
N ALA A 455 2.10 -11.52 4.86
CA ALA A 455 0.91 -11.95 5.57
C ALA A 455 1.15 -13.22 6.38
N ASP A 456 0.30 -13.43 7.38
CA ASP A 456 0.20 -14.71 8.08
C ASP A 456 -0.17 -15.82 7.11
N ILE A 457 -1.14 -15.54 6.22
CA ILE A 457 -1.55 -16.39 5.10
C ILE A 457 -1.56 -15.56 3.81
N GLY A 458 -0.64 -15.84 2.91
CA GLY A 458 -0.50 -15.17 1.62
C GLY A 458 -0.93 -16.06 0.46
N PHE A 459 -1.65 -15.50 -0.50
CA PHE A 459 -2.05 -16.18 -1.74
C PHE A 459 -1.48 -15.49 -2.97
N ARG A 460 -0.89 -16.30 -3.85
CA ARG A 460 -0.40 -15.88 -5.16
C ARG A 460 -1.16 -16.62 -6.25
N GLY A 461 -1.76 -15.89 -7.19
CA GLY A 461 -2.48 -16.47 -8.32
C GLY A 461 -1.62 -17.47 -9.10
N ALA A 462 -2.24 -18.58 -9.46
CA ALA A 462 -1.70 -19.71 -10.19
C ALA A 462 -2.79 -20.30 -11.11
N MET A 463 -2.42 -21.27 -11.93
CA MET A 463 -3.35 -22.06 -12.74
C MET A 463 -3.13 -23.55 -12.46
N THR A 464 -4.20 -24.32 -12.45
CA THR A 464 -4.14 -25.78 -12.33
C THR A 464 -5.09 -26.46 -13.31
N LYS A 465 -4.94 -27.77 -13.50
CA LYS A 465 -5.84 -28.55 -14.33
C LYS A 465 -6.65 -29.50 -13.45
N VAL A 466 -7.97 -29.46 -13.58
CA VAL A 466 -8.88 -30.44 -12.99
C VAL A 466 -9.71 -31.03 -14.12
N ASN A 467 -9.71 -32.37 -14.24
CA ASN A 467 -10.40 -33.10 -15.31
C ASN A 467 -10.06 -32.57 -16.72
N GLY A 468 -8.79 -32.20 -16.95
CA GLY A 468 -8.32 -31.66 -18.23
C GLY A 468 -8.62 -30.17 -18.47
N VAL A 469 -9.46 -29.54 -17.65
CA VAL A 469 -9.84 -28.13 -17.77
C VAL A 469 -8.89 -27.26 -16.94
N GLN A 470 -8.34 -26.20 -17.54
CA GLN A 470 -7.57 -25.18 -16.81
C GLN A 470 -8.52 -24.38 -15.93
N ILE A 471 -8.27 -24.39 -14.63
CA ILE A 471 -9.03 -23.62 -13.65
C ILE A 471 -8.09 -22.69 -12.87
N GLU A 472 -8.69 -21.65 -12.32
CA GLU A 472 -8.03 -20.72 -11.42
C GLU A 472 -7.57 -21.43 -10.13
N ALA A 473 -6.36 -21.10 -9.68
CA ALA A 473 -5.80 -21.64 -8.45
C ALA A 473 -4.93 -20.60 -7.72
N PHE A 474 -4.51 -20.94 -6.51
CA PHE A 474 -3.57 -20.14 -5.72
C PHE A 474 -2.46 -20.99 -5.09
N ASP A 475 -1.26 -20.45 -5.12
CA ASP A 475 -0.19 -20.88 -4.23
C ASP A 475 -0.38 -20.21 -2.86
N MET A 476 -0.38 -21.01 -1.80
CA MET A 476 -0.54 -20.57 -0.41
C MET A 476 0.80 -20.54 0.31
N PHE A 477 1.05 -19.44 1.01
CA PHE A 477 2.25 -19.17 1.78
C PHE A 477 1.88 -18.81 3.22
N ILE A 478 2.72 -19.17 4.19
CA ILE A 478 2.46 -18.87 5.61
C ILE A 478 3.66 -18.30 6.37
N GLY A 479 3.38 -17.49 7.39
CA GLY A 479 4.38 -17.11 8.41
C GLY A 479 5.14 -15.80 8.18
N GLY A 480 4.65 -14.92 7.30
CA GLY A 480 5.29 -13.65 6.97
C GLY A 480 4.92 -12.59 8.01
N LYS A 481 5.86 -11.72 8.39
CA LYS A 481 5.60 -10.56 9.27
C LYS A 481 6.59 -9.44 9.02
N LEU A 482 6.21 -8.22 9.41
CA LEU A 482 7.10 -7.05 9.46
C LEU A 482 7.50 -6.75 10.90
N GLY A 483 8.32 -5.69 11.11
CA GLY A 483 8.71 -5.24 12.44
C GLY A 483 9.78 -6.11 13.06
N ASP A 484 9.62 -6.46 14.33
CA ASP A 484 10.55 -7.36 15.01
C ASP A 484 10.55 -8.75 14.35
N GLN A 485 11.76 -9.28 14.14
CA GLN A 485 12.00 -10.52 13.40
C GLN A 485 11.28 -10.59 12.04
N ALA A 486 11.24 -9.45 11.32
CA ALA A 486 10.64 -9.36 9.99
C ALA A 486 11.16 -10.45 9.04
N ARG A 487 10.23 -11.09 8.34
CA ARG A 487 10.50 -12.20 7.42
C ARG A 487 9.39 -12.35 6.40
N PHE A 488 9.71 -12.97 5.27
CA PHE A 488 8.70 -13.39 4.31
C PHE A 488 8.09 -14.73 4.72
N ASN A 489 6.86 -14.95 4.30
CA ASN A 489 6.23 -16.25 4.38
C ASN A 489 6.86 -17.27 3.43
N GLU A 490 6.52 -18.53 3.65
CA GLU A 490 7.06 -19.66 2.92
C GLU A 490 5.93 -20.45 2.26
N LEU A 491 6.18 -20.95 1.05
CA LEU A 491 5.20 -21.74 0.29
C LEU A 491 4.88 -23.02 1.06
N ILE A 492 3.60 -23.24 1.34
CA ILE A 492 3.13 -24.45 2.05
C ILE A 492 2.36 -25.40 1.13
N LYS A 493 1.51 -24.87 0.25
CA LYS A 493 0.71 -25.66 -0.68
C LYS A 493 0.54 -24.91 -1.98
N GLY A 494 0.90 -25.54 -3.10
CA GLY A 494 0.78 -24.94 -4.43
C GLY A 494 -0.54 -25.28 -5.10
N LYS A 495 -1.00 -24.40 -6.00
CA LYS A 495 -2.12 -24.68 -6.93
C LYS A 495 -3.42 -25.19 -6.28
N ILE A 496 -3.80 -24.62 -5.14
CA ILE A 496 -5.11 -24.87 -4.51
C ILE A 496 -6.19 -24.31 -5.45
N PRO A 497 -7.16 -25.10 -5.93
CA PRO A 497 -8.30 -24.58 -6.69
C PRO A 497 -8.97 -23.42 -5.96
N ALA A 498 -9.40 -22.38 -6.69
CA ALA A 498 -10.02 -21.22 -6.07
C ALA A 498 -11.22 -21.55 -5.16
N SER A 499 -11.96 -22.62 -5.48
CA SER A 499 -13.08 -23.16 -4.69
C SER A 499 -12.68 -23.79 -3.35
N ASP A 500 -11.42 -24.14 -3.16
CA ASP A 500 -10.95 -24.93 -2.01
C ASP A 500 -10.18 -24.06 -1.02
N VAL A 501 -10.05 -22.75 -1.28
CA VAL A 501 -9.23 -21.85 -0.49
C VAL A 501 -9.79 -21.66 0.92
N ASN A 502 -11.09 -21.39 1.08
CA ASN A 502 -11.74 -21.28 2.38
C ASN A 502 -11.60 -22.57 3.20
N ILE A 503 -11.82 -23.73 2.57
CA ILE A 503 -11.68 -25.05 3.19
C ILE A 503 -10.24 -25.26 3.69
N THR A 504 -9.26 -24.90 2.86
CA THR A 504 -7.84 -25.06 3.21
C THR A 504 -7.43 -24.13 4.37
N ILE A 505 -7.93 -22.89 4.39
CA ILE A 505 -7.74 -21.97 5.52
C ILE A 505 -8.38 -22.55 6.79
N GLY A 506 -9.62 -23.06 6.72
CA GLY A 506 -10.30 -23.64 7.87
C GLY A 506 -9.54 -24.82 8.50
N ARG A 507 -8.93 -25.69 7.68
CA ARG A 507 -8.05 -26.77 8.16
C ARG A 507 -6.80 -26.22 8.86
N LEU A 508 -6.15 -25.23 8.26
CA LEU A 508 -4.97 -24.58 8.83
C LEU A 508 -5.27 -23.93 10.19
N LEU A 509 -6.40 -23.23 10.31
CA LEU A 509 -6.79 -22.57 11.55
C LEU A 509 -7.16 -23.57 12.64
N ARG A 510 -7.83 -24.68 12.32
CA ARG A 510 -8.06 -25.77 13.29
C ARG A 510 -6.74 -26.39 13.76
N PHE A 511 -5.80 -26.59 12.84
CA PHE A 511 -4.47 -27.10 13.19
C PHE A 511 -3.70 -26.12 14.08
N PHE A 512 -3.79 -24.81 13.80
CA PHE A 512 -3.23 -23.77 14.66
C PHE A 512 -3.83 -23.79 16.06
N GLU A 513 -5.16 -23.73 16.20
CA GLU A 513 -5.83 -23.73 17.50
C GLU A 513 -5.49 -24.96 18.36
N ALA A 514 -5.35 -26.13 17.73
CA ALA A 514 -5.01 -27.36 18.42
C ALA A 514 -3.55 -27.44 18.90
N ASN A 515 -2.64 -26.65 18.33
CA ASN A 515 -1.19 -26.78 18.53
C ASN A 515 -0.49 -25.47 18.95
N LYS A 516 -1.23 -24.36 19.07
CA LYS A 516 -0.68 -23.08 19.53
C LYS A 516 -0.38 -23.13 21.02
N THR A 517 0.63 -22.38 21.41
CA THR A 517 0.90 -22.06 22.81
C THR A 517 0.19 -20.78 23.22
N GLU A 518 0.06 -20.53 24.53
CA GLU A 518 -0.65 -19.34 25.03
C GLU A 518 -0.01 -18.04 24.51
N GLY A 519 -0.83 -17.16 23.92
CA GLY A 519 -0.39 -15.88 23.38
C GLY A 519 0.46 -15.97 22.10
N GLU A 520 0.60 -17.14 21.50
CA GLU A 520 1.43 -17.32 20.30
C GLU A 520 0.80 -16.68 19.05
N LEU A 521 1.58 -15.85 18.36
CA LEU A 521 1.17 -15.29 17.06
C LEU A 521 1.25 -16.36 15.97
N PHE A 522 0.32 -16.30 15.01
CA PHE A 522 0.28 -17.25 13.88
C PHE A 522 1.61 -17.34 13.13
N ALA A 523 2.26 -16.20 12.88
CA ALA A 523 3.54 -16.18 12.19
C ALA A 523 4.64 -16.93 12.95
N ASP A 524 4.63 -16.86 14.28
CA ASP A 524 5.64 -17.49 15.14
C ASP A 524 5.36 -19.00 15.29
N PHE A 525 4.09 -19.38 15.35
CA PHE A 525 3.67 -20.78 15.19
C PHE A 525 4.15 -21.40 13.88
N ALA A 526 3.96 -20.71 12.75
CA ALA A 526 4.38 -21.19 11.45
C ALA A 526 5.91 -21.36 11.34
N LYS A 527 6.68 -20.60 12.13
CA LYS A 527 8.14 -20.72 12.24
C LYS A 527 8.57 -21.85 13.18
N ARG A 528 7.81 -22.12 14.25
CA ARG A 528 8.13 -23.11 15.27
C ARG A 528 7.94 -24.54 14.77
N LEU A 529 6.88 -24.82 14.01
CA LEU A 529 6.55 -26.18 13.59
C LEU A 529 7.24 -26.62 12.28
N PRO A 530 7.54 -27.92 12.13
CA PRO A 530 8.00 -28.47 10.86
C PRO A 530 6.94 -28.26 9.77
N LYS A 531 7.38 -27.77 8.61
CA LYS A 531 6.49 -27.53 7.45
C LYS A 531 5.72 -28.76 7.03
N ASP A 532 6.32 -29.94 7.12
CA ASP A 532 5.69 -31.16 6.66
C ASP A 532 4.51 -31.58 7.55
N ASP A 533 4.53 -31.22 8.84
CA ASP A 533 3.40 -31.47 9.73
C ASP A 533 2.25 -30.52 9.41
N ILE A 534 2.56 -29.25 9.12
CA ILE A 534 1.56 -28.29 8.63
C ILE A 534 0.96 -28.78 7.30
N LYS A 535 1.79 -29.22 6.33
CA LYS A 535 1.30 -29.74 5.05
C LYS A 535 0.37 -30.93 5.20
N LYS A 536 0.72 -31.90 6.06
CA LYS A 536 -0.15 -33.06 6.35
C LYS A 536 -1.52 -32.61 6.83
N ALA A 537 -1.59 -31.59 7.69
CA ALA A 537 -2.85 -31.04 8.18
C ALA A 537 -3.70 -30.32 7.10
N LEU A 538 -3.10 -29.96 5.96
CA LEU A 538 -3.82 -29.35 4.83
C LEU A 538 -4.38 -30.37 3.83
N GLU A 539 -4.00 -31.65 3.94
CA GLU A 539 -4.56 -32.68 3.09
C GLU A 539 -6.02 -32.95 3.41
N PRO A 540 -6.85 -33.34 2.42
CA PRO A 540 -8.21 -33.78 2.70
C PRO A 540 -8.18 -34.99 3.63
N GLU A 541 -9.11 -35.03 4.59
CA GLU A 541 -9.40 -36.28 5.28
C GLU A 541 -9.78 -37.33 4.23
N ALA A 542 -9.18 -38.51 4.29
CA ALA A 542 -9.52 -39.60 3.39
C ALA A 542 -11.03 -39.86 3.51
N PRO A 543 -11.74 -40.10 2.39
CA PRO A 543 -13.15 -40.49 2.48
C PRO A 543 -13.25 -41.72 3.39
N PRO A 544 -14.30 -41.81 4.23
CA PRO A 544 -14.46 -42.98 5.10
C PRO A 544 -14.41 -44.23 4.22
N VAL A 545 -13.53 -45.16 4.58
CA VAL A 545 -13.47 -46.47 3.95
C VAL A 545 -14.81 -47.13 4.25
N VAL A 546 -15.71 -47.13 3.26
CA VAL A 546 -16.93 -47.91 3.33
C VAL A 546 -16.48 -49.36 3.32
N ALA A 547 -16.53 -50.02 4.47
CA ALA A 547 -16.28 -51.45 4.56
C ALA A 547 -17.28 -52.15 3.63
N ALA A 548 -16.74 -52.95 2.70
CA ALA A 548 -17.50 -53.71 1.71
C ALA A 548 -18.32 -54.84 2.36
#